data_AF-A0A525C290-F1
#
_entry.id   AF-A0A525C290-F1
#
_cell.length_a   1.000
_cell.length_b   1.000
_cell.length_c   1.000
_cell.angle_alpha   90.00
_cell.angle_beta   90.00
_cell.angle_gamma   90.00
#
_symmetry.space_group_name_H-M   'P 1'
#
loop_
_entity.id
_entity.type
_entity.pdbx_description
1 polymer ?
#
loop_
_entity_poly.entity_id
_entity_poly.type
_entity_poly.pdbx_seq_one_letter_code
_entity_poly.pdbx_strand_id
1 'polypeptide(L)'
;MSSWDEATTRSIVVLGSTGSIGRNALDVISRHMDRFMVLGLAGARNIALLAEQAARFKPPYLAVLDANRAKELRDMLPAGYSPEILVGPDGYAAMAGL
;
A
#
# COMPACT_ATOMS: atom_id res chain seq x y z
N MET A 1 29.32 -14.22 -20.54
CA MET A 1 27.88 -14.14 -20.23
C MET A 1 27.74 -14.30 -18.73
N SER A 2 27.72 -13.19 -18.00
CA SER A 2 27.69 -13.19 -16.54
C SER A 2 26.23 -13.16 -16.08
N SER A 3 25.87 -14.17 -15.31
CA SER A 3 24.56 -14.40 -14.71
C SER A 3 24.31 -13.47 -13.52
N TRP A 4 24.27 -12.16 -13.75
CA TRP A 4 23.93 -11.15 -12.76
C TRP A 4 22.98 -10.14 -13.39
N ASP A 5 21.68 -10.43 -13.35
CA ASP A 5 20.56 -9.48 -13.36
C ASP A 5 19.27 -10.29 -13.56
N GLU A 6 19.03 -11.27 -12.68
CA GLU A 6 17.64 -11.67 -12.45
C GLU A 6 17.06 -10.54 -11.58
N ALA A 7 16.56 -9.50 -12.24
CA ALA A 7 15.98 -8.34 -11.59
C ALA A 7 14.68 -8.77 -10.88
N THR A 8 14.82 -9.34 -9.68
CA THR A 8 13.67 -9.70 -8.86
C THR A 8 12.98 -8.41 -8.42
N THR A 9 11.74 -8.21 -8.86
CA THR A 9 10.89 -7.12 -8.40
C THR A 9 10.82 -7.12 -6.87
N ARG A 10 11.13 -5.99 -6.24
CA ARG A 10 11.14 -5.86 -4.78
C ARG A 10 9.75 -5.46 -4.30
N SER A 11 9.19 -6.26 -3.39
CA SER A 11 7.92 -5.97 -2.72
C SER A 11 8.13 -4.91 -1.63
N ILE A 12 7.29 -3.88 -1.60
CA ILE A 12 7.40 -2.76 -0.67
C ILE A 12 6.09 -2.57 0.09
N VAL A 13 6.20 -2.40 1.40
CA VAL A 13 5.12 -1.93 2.27
C VAL A 13 5.42 -0.50 2.71
N VAL A 14 4.43 0.40 2.61
CA VAL A 14 4.58 1.81 3.01
C VAL A 14 3.64 2.13 4.17
N LEU A 15 4.19 2.09 5.38
CA LEU A 15 3.49 2.53 6.60
C LEU A 15 3.51 4.06 6.66
N GLY A 16 2.33 4.70 6.62
CA GLY A 16 2.21 6.15 6.52
C GLY A 16 2.30 6.68 5.08
N SER A 17 1.71 5.96 4.13
CA SER A 17 1.71 6.27 2.69
C SER A 17 1.12 7.65 2.35
N THR A 18 0.24 8.17 3.21
CA THR A 18 -0.42 9.47 3.04
C THR A 18 0.40 10.64 3.62
N GLY A 19 1.47 10.36 4.37
CA GLY A 19 2.42 11.35 4.86
C GLY A 19 3.34 11.89 3.75
N SER A 20 4.20 12.86 4.08
CA SER A 20 5.17 13.41 3.12
C SER A 20 6.16 12.35 2.61
N ILE A 21 6.78 11.60 3.53
CA ILE A 21 7.74 10.54 3.20
C ILE A 21 7.07 9.44 2.37
N GLY A 22 5.89 8.97 2.79
CA GLY A 22 5.14 7.93 2.09
C GLY A 22 4.77 8.35 0.66
N ARG A 23 4.29 9.58 0.47
CA ARG A 23 3.97 10.11 -0.87
C ARG A 23 5.20 10.22 -1.75
N ASN A 24 6.32 10.70 -1.22
CA ASN A 24 7.57 10.79 -1.98
C ASN A 24 8.09 9.39 -2.35
N ALA A 25 8.01 8.43 -1.45
CA ALA A 25 8.37 7.04 -1.73
C ALA A 25 7.51 6.44 -2.85
N LEU A 26 6.19 6.66 -2.81
CA LEU A 26 5.28 6.21 -3.87
C LEU A 26 5.50 6.90 -5.21
N ASP A 27 5.91 8.18 -5.22
CA ASP A 27 6.30 8.87 -6.44
C ASP A 27 7.52 8.19 -7.10
N VAL A 28 8.56 7.87 -6.31
CA VAL A 28 9.73 7.12 -6.80
C VAL A 28 9.34 5.74 -7.32
N ILE A 29 8.56 4.97 -6.56
CA ILE A 29 8.08 3.64 -6.96
C ILE A 29 7.32 3.72 -8.30
N SER A 30 6.50 4.75 -8.47
CA SER A 30 5.70 4.90 -9.68
C SER A 30 6.50 5.15 -10.97
N ARG A 31 7.75 5.61 -10.83
CA ARG A 31 8.69 5.81 -11.94
C ARG A 31 9.55 4.56 -12.21
N HIS A 32 9.46 3.55 -11.36
CA HIS A 32 10.28 2.33 -11.38
C HIS A 32 9.44 1.08 -11.09
N MET A 33 8.25 0.99 -11.70
CA MET A 33 7.32 -0.14 -11.50
C MET A 33 7.84 -1.48 -12.08
N ASP A 34 8.91 -1.45 -12.88
CA ASP A 34 9.66 -2.62 -13.31
C ASP A 34 10.50 -3.23 -12.17
N ARG A 35 10.87 -2.44 -11.17
CA ARG A 35 11.76 -2.82 -10.06
C ARG A 35 11.04 -3.01 -8.73
N PHE A 36 9.87 -2.39 -8.58
CA PHE A 36 9.13 -2.36 -7.32
C PHE A 36 7.67 -2.73 -7.52
N MET A 37 7.15 -3.50 -6.56
CA MET A 37 5.73 -3.81 -6.43
C MET A 37 5.27 -3.34 -5.05
N VAL A 38 4.15 -2.62 -5.00
CA VAL A 38 3.55 -2.21 -3.72
C VAL A 38 2.74 -3.39 -3.18
N LEU A 39 3.19 -3.97 -2.08
CA LEU A 39 2.52 -5.08 -1.40
C LEU A 39 1.48 -4.58 -0.40
N GLY A 40 1.76 -3.45 0.27
CA GLY A 40 0.85 -2.91 1.28
C GLY A 40 0.96 -1.40 1.47
N LEU A 41 -0.16 -0.75 1.78
CA LEU A 41 -0.24 0.68 2.09
C LEU A 41 -1.02 0.93 3.39
N ALA A 42 -0.51 1.82 4.23
CA ALA A 42 -1.21 2.26 5.43
C ALA A 42 -1.32 3.79 5.49
N GLY A 43 -2.55 4.31 5.56
CA GLY A 43 -2.82 5.76 5.40
C GLY A 43 -3.31 6.49 6.65
N ALA A 44 -3.35 5.80 7.80
CA ALA A 44 -3.82 6.28 9.09
C ALA A 44 -5.18 7.01 9.04
N ARG A 45 -5.16 8.34 8.87
CA ARG A 45 -6.34 9.22 8.93
C ARG A 45 -6.88 9.67 7.56
N ASN A 46 -6.04 9.77 6.53
CA ASN A 46 -6.45 10.32 5.24
C ASN A 46 -6.95 9.19 4.31
N ILE A 47 -8.20 8.79 4.50
CA ILE A 47 -8.79 7.64 3.82
C ILE A 47 -9.01 7.88 2.33
N ALA A 48 -9.42 9.09 1.95
CA ALA A 48 -9.57 9.46 0.54
C ALA A 48 -8.25 9.30 -0.24
N LEU A 49 -7.15 9.86 0.27
CA LEU A 49 -5.85 9.72 -0.38
C LEU A 49 -5.34 8.27 -0.35
N LEU A 50 -5.60 7.52 0.73
CA LEU A 50 -5.27 6.10 0.78
C LEU A 50 -6.02 5.32 -0.30
N ALA A 51 -7.30 5.61 -0.53
CA ALA A 51 -8.12 4.99 -1.58
C ALA A 51 -7.58 5.31 -2.98
N GLU A 52 -7.19 6.57 -3.24
CA GLU A 52 -6.54 6.97 -4.50
C GLU A 52 -5.23 6.20 -4.74
N GLN A 53 -4.38 6.12 -3.72
CA GLN A 53 -3.12 5.36 -3.80
C GLN A 53 -3.41 3.86 -4.01
N ALA A 54 -4.37 3.29 -3.28
CA ALA A 54 -4.76 1.89 -3.42
C ALA A 54 -5.35 1.58 -4.80
N ALA A 55 -6.14 2.49 -5.37
CA ALA A 55 -6.69 2.34 -6.72
C ALA A 55 -5.58 2.37 -7.79
N ARG A 56 -4.53 3.18 -7.59
CA ARG A 56 -3.38 3.27 -8.49
C ARG A 56 -2.48 2.04 -8.44
N PHE A 57 -2.08 1.63 -7.24
CA PHE A 57 -1.06 0.59 -7.04
C PHE A 57 -1.65 -0.81 -6.86
N LYS A 58 -2.94 -0.93 -6.55
CA LYS A 58 -3.67 -2.19 -6.34
C LYS A 58 -2.97 -3.17 -5.37
N PRO A 59 -2.41 -2.73 -4.23
CA PRO A 59 -1.76 -3.64 -3.30
C PRO A 59 -2.77 -4.65 -2.73
N PRO A 60 -2.39 -5.91 -2.49
CA PRO A 60 -3.27 -6.88 -1.85
C PRO A 60 -3.62 -6.53 -0.40
N TYR A 61 -2.81 -5.72 0.29
CA TYR A 61 -3.01 -5.36 1.70
C TYR A 61 -3.16 -3.85 1.90
N LEU A 62 -4.12 -3.45 2.73
CA LEU A 62 -4.29 -2.07 3.21
C LEU A 62 -4.41 -2.07 4.74
N ALA A 63 -3.94 -1.01 5.42
CA ALA A 63 -4.11 -0.87 6.86
C ALA A 63 -4.64 0.50 7.29
N VAL A 64 -5.59 0.49 8.23
CA VAL A 64 -6.25 1.67 8.80
C VAL A 64 -6.36 1.55 10.32
N LEU A 65 -6.62 2.66 11.01
CA LEU A 65 -6.57 2.70 12.47
C LEU A 65 -7.76 2.01 13.17
N ASP A 66 -8.91 1.93 12.51
CA ASP A 66 -10.14 1.41 13.12
C ASP A 66 -11.15 0.92 12.06
N ALA A 67 -12.20 0.24 12.54
CA ALA A 67 -13.23 -0.37 11.70
C ALA A 67 -14.07 0.65 10.92
N ASN A 68 -14.28 1.86 11.45
CA ASN A 68 -15.05 2.89 10.75
C ASN A 68 -14.29 3.36 9.51
N ARG A 69 -12.99 3.60 9.65
CA ARG A 69 -12.10 3.90 8.53
C ARG A 69 -11.98 2.75 7.54
N ALA A 70 -12.01 1.50 8.03
CA ALA A 70 -12.00 0.35 7.15
C ALA A 70 -13.26 0.28 6.28
N LYS A 71 -14.43 0.61 6.86
CA LYS A 71 -15.67 0.72 6.10
C LYS A 71 -15.60 1.85 5.08
N GLU A 72 -15.20 3.05 5.51
CA GLU A 72 -15.04 4.22 4.63
C GLU A 72 -14.10 3.91 3.45
N LEU A 73 -12.97 3.26 3.72
CA LEU A 73 -12.02 2.86 2.68
C LEU A 73 -12.67 1.90 1.68
N ARG A 74 -13.38 0.85 2.14
CA ARG A 74 -14.08 -0.10 1.26
C ARG A 74 -15.07 0.60 0.33
N ASP A 75 -15.82 1.55 0.86
CA ASP A 75 -16.84 2.29 0.11
C ASP A 75 -16.21 3.17 -1.00
N MET A 76 -14.92 3.52 -0.88
CA MET A 76 -14.17 4.31 -1.87
C MET A 76 -13.36 3.46 -2.87
N LEU A 77 -13.21 2.15 -2.64
CA LEU A 77 -12.43 1.31 -3.53
C LEU A 77 -13.17 1.02 -4.84
N PRO A 78 -12.47 1.00 -5.98
CA PRO A 78 -13.08 0.68 -7.27
C PRO A 78 -13.57 -0.78 -7.31
N ALA A 79 -14.62 -1.02 -8.09
CA ALA A 79 -15.16 -2.36 -8.31
C ALA A 79 -14.09 -3.34 -8.84
N GLY A 80 -14.16 -4.61 -8.42
CA GLY A 80 -13.23 -5.66 -8.81
C GLY A 80 -11.87 -5.62 -8.07
N TYR A 81 -11.67 -4.67 -7.16
CA TYR A 81 -10.51 -4.62 -6.29
C TYR A 81 -10.91 -4.89 -4.84
N SER A 82 -10.42 -6.00 -4.28
CA SER A 82 -10.81 -6.49 -2.96
C SER A 82 -9.57 -6.83 -2.13
N PRO A 83 -8.83 -5.80 -1.65
CA PRO A 83 -7.68 -6.01 -0.80
C PRO A 83 -8.11 -6.47 0.60
N GLU A 84 -7.20 -7.12 1.31
CA GLU A 84 -7.35 -7.37 2.73
C GLU A 84 -7.09 -6.07 3.50
N ILE A 85 -8.08 -5.63 4.29
CA ILE A 85 -7.98 -4.40 5.09
C ILE A 85 -7.75 -4.77 6.55
N LEU A 86 -6.51 -4.60 6.98
CA LEU A 86 -6.03 -4.76 8.34
C LEU A 86 -6.38 -3.53 9.18
N VAL A 87 -6.66 -3.74 10.47
CA VAL A 87 -7.21 -2.70 11.35
C VAL A 87 -6.43 -2.60 12.66
N GLY A 88 -6.19 -1.35 13.09
CA GLY A 88 -5.62 -1.05 14.39
C GLY A 88 -4.12 -1.37 14.51
N PRO A 89 -3.56 -1.23 15.72
CA PRO A 89 -2.13 -1.46 15.97
C PRO A 89 -1.65 -2.85 15.51
N ASP A 90 -2.44 -3.89 15.77
CA ASP A 90 -2.11 -5.27 15.35
C ASP A 90 -2.11 -5.40 13.83
N GLY A 91 -3.03 -4.72 13.14
CA GLY A 91 -3.04 -4.69 11.68
C GLY A 91 -1.80 -4.02 11.08
N TYR A 92 -1.30 -2.95 11.71
CA TYR A 92 -0.05 -2.31 11.30
C TYR A 92 1.17 -3.20 11.59
N ALA A 93 1.18 -3.88 12.74
CA ALA A 93 2.24 -4.82 13.10
C ALA A 93 2.28 -6.02 12.13
N ALA A 94 1.14 -6.60 11.80
CA ALA A 94 1.02 -7.66 10.81
C ALA A 94 1.50 -7.19 9.43
N MET A 95 1.08 -5.99 9.00
CA MET A 95 1.53 -5.40 7.74
C MET A 95 3.05 -5.20 7.67
N ALA A 96 3.71 -4.90 8.79
CA ALA A 96 5.16 -4.71 8.85
C ALA A 96 5.97 -6.02 8.70
N GLY A 97 5.32 -7.18 8.90
CA GLY A 97 5.95 -8.50 8.79
C GLY A 97 5.76 -9.21 7.45
N LEU A 98 5.12 -8.55 6.48
CA LEU A 98 4.87 -9.06 5.12
C LEU A 98 6.12 -9.10 4.24
#